data_AF-A0A645CW52-F1
#
_entry.id   AF-A0A645CW52-F1
#
_cell.length_a   1.000
_cell.length_b   1.000
_cell.length_c   1.000
_cell.angle_alpha   90.00
_cell.angle_beta   90.00
_cell.angle_gamma   90.00
#
_symmetry.space_group_name_H-M   'P 1'
#
loop_
_entity.id
_entity.type
_entity.pdbx_description
1 polymer ?
#
loop_
_entity_poly.entity_id
_entity_poly.type
_entity_poly.pdbx_seq_one_letter_code
_entity_poly.pdbx_strand_id
1 'polypeptide(L)'
;MILEESHFNEIYHKYQIFEADALTDSCKEMIDVSIEDCYMLTTAIVDITGNINFEVLAIGPSEEECTKGLNILESLASFTSFELEKVEFGIILQPTFEMQIKGAEIFQTEACTRELAQVRRTKELDELRDIHYPDILNVHFLSDGKFYRYLVEVSEYNSRFIEGRMLKEPDRDIGVHEHEVVEIIPILLNNHLQLVSASSNVQVNDEAFEKLKEFVNEILEDYPEIEKRKKS
;
A
#
# COMPACT_ATOMS: atom_id res chain seq x y z
N MET A 1 -7.94 -2.67 -15.82
CA MET A 1 -6.95 -3.02 -14.78
C MET A 1 -7.70 -3.70 -13.66
N ILE A 2 -7.08 -4.64 -12.95
CA ILE A 2 -7.71 -5.31 -11.80
C ILE A 2 -6.96 -4.86 -10.53
N LEU A 3 -7.70 -4.69 -9.44
CA LEU A 3 -7.16 -4.10 -8.21
C LEU A 3 -6.03 -4.94 -7.61
N GLU A 4 -6.13 -6.27 -7.64
CA GLU A 4 -5.10 -7.19 -7.15
C GLU A 4 -3.74 -7.05 -7.85
N GLU A 5 -3.72 -6.48 -9.06
CA GLU A 5 -2.52 -6.31 -9.87
C GLU A 5 -1.94 -4.87 -9.80
N SER A 6 -2.60 -3.97 -9.07
CA SER A 6 -2.28 -2.54 -9.07
C SER A 6 -1.34 -2.16 -7.93
N HIS A 7 -0.46 -1.18 -8.16
CA HIS A 7 0.37 -0.63 -7.08
C HIS A 7 -0.41 0.39 -6.25
N PHE A 8 -0.13 0.44 -4.94
CA PHE A 8 -0.83 1.33 -4.02
C PHE A 8 -0.79 2.81 -4.45
N ASN A 9 0.36 3.35 -4.88
CA ASN A 9 0.45 4.75 -5.31
C ASN A 9 -0.22 5.05 -6.66
N GLU A 10 -0.67 4.03 -7.39
CA GLU A 10 -1.49 4.20 -8.60
C GLU A 10 -2.96 4.48 -8.26
N ILE A 11 -3.41 4.04 -7.09
CA ILE A 11 -4.80 4.17 -6.64
C ILE A 11 -4.98 5.20 -5.51
N TYR A 12 -4.02 5.32 -4.60
CA TYR A 12 -4.13 6.13 -3.39
C TYR A 12 -4.32 7.61 -3.70
N HIS A 13 -5.41 8.20 -3.19
CA HIS A 13 -5.84 9.58 -3.49
C HIS A 13 -5.91 9.89 -5.01
N LYS A 14 -6.15 8.86 -5.81
CA LYS A 14 -6.50 8.96 -7.24
C LYS A 14 -7.97 8.66 -7.43
N TYR A 15 -8.45 8.89 -8.65
CA TYR A 15 -9.84 8.66 -9.02
C TYR A 15 -9.89 7.44 -9.92
N GLN A 16 -10.76 6.49 -9.56
CA GLN A 16 -10.97 5.25 -10.29
C GLN A 16 -12.40 5.19 -10.78
N ILE A 17 -12.62 4.53 -11.91
CA ILE A 17 -13.95 4.18 -12.37
C ILE A 17 -14.06 2.67 -12.49
N PHE A 18 -15.05 2.11 -11.81
CA PHE A 18 -15.35 0.68 -11.79
C PHE A 18 -16.64 0.42 -12.58
N GLU A 19 -16.66 -0.64 -13.38
CA GLU A 19 -17.90 -1.20 -13.93
C GLU A 19 -18.49 -2.15 -12.87
N ALA A 20 -19.48 -1.67 -12.12
CA ALA A 20 -19.91 -2.27 -10.85
C ALA A 20 -21.43 -2.24 -10.67
N ASP A 21 -22.18 -2.68 -11.68
CA ASP A 21 -23.66 -2.72 -11.71
C ASP A 21 -24.29 -3.25 -10.42
N ALA A 22 -23.82 -4.41 -9.93
CA ALA A 22 -24.37 -5.01 -8.71
C ALA A 22 -24.13 -4.19 -7.43
N LEU A 23 -23.21 -3.22 -7.44
CA LEU A 23 -22.78 -2.47 -6.26
C LEU A 23 -23.39 -1.06 -6.20
N THR A 24 -23.79 -0.47 -7.33
CA THR A 24 -24.33 0.91 -7.38
C THR A 24 -25.63 1.07 -6.59
N ASP A 25 -26.38 -0.02 -6.41
CA ASP A 25 -27.55 -0.12 -5.53
C ASP A 25 -27.27 0.31 -4.07
N SER A 26 -26.03 0.21 -3.61
CA SER A 26 -25.63 0.64 -2.26
C SER A 26 -25.71 2.16 -2.07
N CYS A 27 -25.81 2.93 -3.16
CA CYS A 27 -25.91 4.40 -3.12
C CYS A 27 -27.36 4.92 -2.97
N LYS A 28 -28.37 4.02 -2.95
CA LYS A 28 -29.81 4.37 -2.95
C LYS A 28 -30.28 5.19 -1.75
N GLU A 29 -29.55 5.16 -0.64
CA GLU A 29 -29.89 5.95 0.54
C GLU A 29 -29.61 7.45 0.34
N MET A 30 -28.70 7.80 -0.57
CA MET A 30 -28.23 9.18 -0.77
C MET A 30 -28.67 9.78 -2.11
N ILE A 31 -28.85 8.94 -3.13
CA ILE A 31 -29.26 9.36 -4.47
C ILE A 31 -30.25 8.36 -5.07
N ASP A 32 -31.05 8.81 -6.04
CA ASP A 32 -31.83 7.88 -6.86
C ASP A 32 -30.86 7.01 -7.68
N VAL A 33 -31.12 5.71 -7.80
CA VAL A 33 -30.32 4.78 -8.61
C VAL A 33 -31.23 4.10 -9.64
N SER A 34 -30.79 4.09 -10.89
CA SER A 34 -31.48 3.45 -12.01
C SER A 34 -30.73 2.21 -12.48
N ILE A 35 -31.40 1.36 -13.26
CA ILE A 35 -30.78 0.15 -13.85
C ILE A 35 -29.66 0.49 -14.84
N GLU A 36 -29.67 1.70 -15.39
CA GLU A 36 -28.62 2.16 -16.29
C GLU A 36 -27.36 2.58 -15.53
N ASP A 37 -27.45 2.90 -14.23
CA ASP A 37 -26.30 3.37 -13.43
C ASP A 37 -25.38 2.19 -13.06
N CYS A 38 -24.55 1.74 -14.00
CA CYS A 38 -23.67 0.57 -13.84
C CYS A 38 -22.19 0.90 -13.58
N TYR A 39 -21.80 2.18 -13.60
CA TYR A 39 -20.45 2.63 -13.29
C TYR A 39 -20.40 3.36 -11.94
N MET A 40 -19.24 3.23 -11.29
CA MET A 40 -18.97 3.82 -9.99
C MET A 40 -17.64 4.57 -10.03
N LEU A 41 -17.68 5.87 -9.78
CA LEU A 41 -16.51 6.72 -9.62
C LEU A 41 -16.09 6.71 -8.16
N THR A 42 -14.86 6.32 -7.86
CA THR A 42 -14.34 6.22 -6.50
C THR A 42 -13.04 6.98 -6.31
N THR A 43 -12.66 7.18 -5.05
CA THR A 43 -11.28 7.51 -4.67
C THR A 43 -10.85 6.63 -3.52
N ALA A 44 -9.57 6.22 -3.53
CA ALA A 44 -9.04 5.34 -2.49
C ALA A 44 -8.46 6.14 -1.32
N ILE A 45 -8.89 5.80 -0.10
CA ILE A 45 -8.33 6.26 1.17
C ILE A 45 -7.95 5.06 2.04
N VAL A 46 -7.20 5.29 3.10
CA VAL A 46 -6.89 4.30 4.12
C VAL A 46 -7.63 4.65 5.40
N ASP A 47 -8.43 3.73 5.92
CA ASP A 47 -9.20 3.99 7.14
C ASP A 47 -8.37 3.93 8.43
N ILE A 48 -9.03 4.17 9.56
CA ILE A 48 -8.39 4.16 10.89
C ILE A 48 -7.82 2.80 11.29
N THR A 49 -8.20 1.73 10.61
CA THR A 49 -7.73 0.36 10.83
C THR A 49 -6.64 -0.05 9.85
N GLY A 50 -6.25 0.84 8.93
CA GLY A 50 -5.21 0.61 7.95
C GLY A 50 -5.69 -0.09 6.67
N ASN A 51 -6.99 -0.30 6.48
CA ASN A 51 -7.53 -0.90 5.25
C ASN A 51 -7.65 0.14 4.13
N ILE A 52 -7.38 -0.28 2.89
CA ILE A 52 -7.77 0.51 1.70
C ILE A 52 -9.27 0.38 1.49
N ASN A 53 -9.93 1.54 1.47
CA ASN A 53 -11.33 1.70 1.11
C ASN A 53 -11.48 2.60 -0.11
N PHE A 54 -12.49 2.30 -0.92
CA PHE A 54 -12.88 3.02 -2.12
C PHE A 54 -14.16 3.78 -1.81
N GLU A 55 -14.02 5.08 -1.64
CA GLU A 55 -15.11 5.99 -1.33
C GLU A 55 -15.79 6.43 -2.63
N VAL A 56 -17.10 6.20 -2.72
CA VAL A 56 -17.87 6.46 -3.93
C VAL A 56 -18.19 7.95 -4.04
N LEU A 57 -17.65 8.59 -5.08
CA LEU A 57 -17.95 9.97 -5.41
C LEU A 57 -19.24 10.09 -6.20
N ALA A 58 -19.46 9.20 -7.16
CA ALA A 58 -20.60 9.24 -8.05
C ALA A 58 -20.89 7.88 -8.69
N ILE A 59 -22.07 7.77 -9.28
CA ILE A 59 -22.44 6.67 -10.18
C ILE A 59 -22.92 7.23 -11.52
N GLY A 60 -23.04 6.37 -12.53
CA GLY A 60 -23.69 6.72 -13.79
C GLY A 60 -23.65 5.60 -14.81
N PRO A 61 -24.16 5.85 -16.02
CA PRO A 61 -24.35 4.81 -17.02
C PRO A 61 -23.15 4.52 -17.91
N SER A 62 -22.13 5.37 -17.87
CA SER A 62 -20.87 5.17 -18.58
C SER A 62 -19.71 5.82 -17.85
N GLU A 63 -18.50 5.58 -18.32
CA GLU A 63 -17.30 6.25 -17.80
C GLU A 63 -17.39 7.78 -17.89
N GLU A 64 -17.95 8.29 -19.00
CA GLU A 64 -18.09 9.72 -19.26
C GLU A 64 -19.26 10.37 -18.51
N GLU A 65 -20.29 9.60 -18.17
CA GLU A 65 -21.53 10.09 -17.55
C GLU A 65 -21.64 9.75 -16.05
N CYS A 66 -20.58 9.23 -15.44
CA CYS A 66 -20.49 8.90 -14.00
C CYS A 66 -20.37 10.15 -13.10
N THR A 67 -21.45 10.92 -13.02
CA THR A 67 -21.48 12.24 -12.37
C THR A 67 -22.56 12.38 -11.28
N LYS A 68 -23.45 11.39 -11.16
CA LYS A 68 -24.59 11.43 -10.25
C LYS A 68 -24.11 11.36 -8.80
N GLY A 69 -24.36 12.43 -8.04
CA GLY A 69 -23.96 12.55 -6.63
C GLY A 69 -22.63 13.29 -6.39
N LEU A 70 -21.95 13.80 -7.44
CA LEU A 70 -20.76 14.66 -7.28
C LEU A 70 -21.03 15.94 -6.47
N ASN A 71 -22.28 16.41 -6.46
CA ASN A 71 -22.72 17.58 -5.71
C ASN A 71 -22.96 17.30 -4.21
N ILE A 72 -22.91 16.05 -3.78
CA ILE A 72 -23.01 15.65 -2.37
C ILE A 72 -21.58 15.41 -1.88
N LEU A 73 -21.09 16.21 -0.93
CA LEU A 73 -19.68 16.16 -0.51
C LEU A 73 -19.32 14.89 0.26
N GLU A 74 -20.30 14.28 0.92
CA GLU A 74 -20.15 12.98 1.58
C GLU A 74 -20.01 11.85 0.54
N SER A 75 -19.24 10.82 0.91
CA SER A 75 -19.16 9.59 0.14
C SER A 75 -20.54 8.94 0.04
N LEU A 76 -20.90 8.42 -1.16
CA LEU A 76 -22.21 7.80 -1.39
C LEU A 76 -22.32 6.38 -0.81
N ALA A 77 -21.18 5.71 -0.76
CA ALA A 77 -20.97 4.37 -0.25
C ALA A 77 -19.45 4.15 -0.08
N SER A 78 -19.06 3.15 0.69
CA SER A 78 -17.66 2.78 0.85
C SER A 78 -17.52 1.28 0.64
N PHE A 79 -16.51 0.88 -0.12
CA PHE A 79 -16.19 -0.52 -0.38
C PHE A 79 -14.75 -0.82 -0.02
N THR A 80 -14.52 -1.95 0.62
CA THR A 80 -13.19 -2.44 0.93
C THR A 80 -12.48 -2.93 -0.34
N SER A 81 -11.15 -2.95 -0.32
CA SER A 81 -10.36 -3.59 -1.40
C SER A 81 -10.73 -5.06 -1.64
N PHE A 82 -11.22 -5.79 -0.63
CA PHE A 82 -11.68 -7.18 -0.79
C PHE A 82 -12.95 -7.30 -1.64
N GLU A 83 -13.85 -6.31 -1.57
CA GLU A 83 -15.09 -6.31 -2.35
C GLU A 83 -14.86 -5.97 -3.82
N LEU A 84 -13.81 -5.20 -4.11
CA LEU A 84 -13.47 -4.72 -5.44
C LEU A 84 -12.26 -5.42 -6.07
N GLU A 85 -11.64 -6.37 -5.37
CA GLU A 85 -10.36 -7.00 -5.73
C GLU A 85 -10.32 -7.47 -7.19
N LYS A 86 -11.43 -8.03 -7.67
CA LYS A 86 -11.57 -8.65 -9.02
C LYS A 86 -12.40 -7.84 -10.00
N VAL A 87 -12.79 -6.62 -9.62
CA VAL A 87 -13.59 -5.75 -10.46
C VAL A 87 -12.64 -4.96 -11.38
N GLU A 88 -12.98 -4.92 -12.66
CA GLU A 88 -12.22 -4.12 -13.62
C GLU A 88 -12.42 -2.63 -13.35
N PHE A 89 -11.32 -1.89 -13.43
CA PHE A 89 -11.35 -0.45 -13.29
C PHE A 89 -10.36 0.27 -14.21
N GLY A 90 -10.63 1.56 -14.39
CA GLY A 90 -9.78 2.54 -15.05
C GLY A 90 -9.35 3.66 -14.10
N ILE A 91 -8.20 4.29 -14.38
CA ILE A 91 -7.75 5.51 -13.68
C ILE A 91 -8.19 6.74 -14.46
N ILE A 92 -8.84 7.68 -13.77
CA ILE A 92 -9.15 8.99 -14.34
C ILE A 92 -7.90 9.87 -14.28
N LEU A 93 -7.28 10.07 -15.45
CA LEU A 93 -6.05 10.87 -15.58
C LEU A 93 -6.27 12.38 -15.45
N GLN A 94 -7.47 12.86 -15.77
CA GLN A 94 -7.85 14.28 -15.74
C GLN A 94 -9.15 14.46 -14.95
N PRO A 95 -9.09 14.45 -13.62
CA PRO A 95 -10.28 14.60 -12.80
C PRO A 95 -10.88 16.01 -12.96
N THR A 96 -12.21 16.08 -13.02
CA THR A 96 -12.92 17.36 -13.11
C THR A 96 -12.79 18.15 -11.80
N PHE A 97 -13.12 19.44 -11.83
CA PHE A 97 -13.09 20.27 -10.63
C PHE A 97 -14.04 19.76 -9.55
N GLU A 98 -15.20 19.23 -9.92
CA GLU A 98 -16.20 18.68 -8.99
C GLU A 98 -15.67 17.41 -8.29
N MET A 99 -15.01 16.52 -9.05
CA MET A 99 -14.34 15.34 -8.48
C MET A 99 -13.28 15.76 -7.46
N GLN A 100 -12.50 16.79 -7.78
CA GLN A 100 -11.46 17.31 -6.89
C GLN A 100 -12.00 17.92 -5.60
N ILE A 101 -13.12 18.66 -5.69
CA ILE A 101 -13.78 19.22 -4.49
C ILE A 101 -14.24 18.08 -3.58
N LYS A 102 -15.03 17.14 -4.10
CA LYS A 102 -15.57 16.05 -3.30
C LYS A 102 -14.46 15.13 -2.76
N GLY A 103 -13.47 14.79 -3.59
CA GLY A 103 -12.31 14.02 -3.16
C GLY A 103 -11.54 14.69 -2.01
N ALA A 104 -11.34 16.02 -2.08
CA ALA A 104 -10.68 16.76 -1.02
C ALA A 104 -11.45 16.74 0.32
N GLU A 105 -12.78 16.71 0.29
CA GLU A 105 -13.60 16.55 1.51
C GLU A 105 -13.47 15.12 2.08
N ILE A 106 -13.49 14.10 1.22
CA ILE A 106 -13.28 12.70 1.62
C ILE A 106 -11.90 12.51 2.25
N PHE A 107 -10.84 13.08 1.66
CA PHE A 107 -9.48 12.97 2.21
C PHE A 107 -9.33 13.55 3.62
N GLN A 108 -10.18 14.49 4.03
CA GLN A 108 -10.16 15.04 5.39
C GLN A 108 -10.67 14.05 6.44
N THR A 109 -11.41 13.01 6.03
CA THR A 109 -11.90 11.95 6.93
C THR A 109 -10.81 10.93 7.26
N GLU A 110 -9.74 10.87 6.46
CA GLU A 110 -8.61 9.97 6.66
C GLU A 110 -7.79 10.40 7.89
N ALA A 111 -7.77 9.58 8.93
CA ALA A 111 -6.96 9.81 10.12
C ALA A 111 -5.50 9.43 9.82
N CYS A 112 -4.68 10.42 9.44
CA CYS A 112 -3.29 10.18 9.05
C CYS A 112 -2.35 11.22 9.65
N THR A 113 -1.24 10.76 10.23
CA THR A 113 -0.14 11.64 10.66
C THR A 113 0.66 12.10 9.46
N ARG A 114 1.45 13.17 9.61
CA ARG A 114 2.28 13.67 8.52
C ARG A 114 3.34 12.64 8.11
N GLU A 115 3.87 11.94 9.09
CA GLU A 115 4.89 10.91 8.98
C GLU A 115 4.34 9.71 8.20
N LEU A 116 3.15 9.22 8.57
CA LEU A 116 2.50 8.11 7.87
C LEU A 116 2.10 8.48 6.44
N ALA A 117 1.61 9.71 6.23
CA ALA A 117 1.32 10.23 4.89
C ALA A 117 2.57 10.25 3.98
N GLN A 118 3.76 10.50 4.54
CA GLN A 118 5.01 10.42 3.79
C GLN A 118 5.35 8.98 3.44
N VAL A 119 5.14 8.03 4.36
CA VAL A 119 5.34 6.61 4.08
C VAL A 119 4.45 6.16 2.93
N ARG A 120 3.15 6.47 2.99
CA ARG A 120 2.15 6.10 1.96
C ARG A 120 2.51 6.63 0.56
N ARG A 121 3.17 7.79 0.46
CA ARG A 121 3.61 8.39 -0.81
C ARG A 121 4.94 7.86 -1.36
N THR A 122 5.62 6.97 -0.64
CA THR A 122 6.89 6.41 -1.06
C THR A 122 6.63 5.22 -1.98
N LYS A 123 6.78 5.44 -3.29
CA LYS A 123 6.48 4.47 -4.36
C LYS A 123 7.38 3.25 -4.35
N GLU A 124 8.62 3.43 -3.92
CA GLU A 124 9.63 2.37 -3.84
C GLU A 124 9.20 1.25 -2.88
N LEU A 125 8.24 1.51 -1.98
CA LEU A 125 7.71 0.52 -1.06
C LEU A 125 6.54 -0.28 -1.64
N ASP A 126 5.98 0.10 -2.79
CA ASP A 126 4.72 -0.50 -3.27
C ASP A 126 4.80 -2.00 -3.52
N GLU A 127 5.96 -2.53 -3.94
CA GLU A 127 6.19 -3.98 -4.11
C GLU A 127 6.29 -4.74 -2.78
N LEU A 128 6.40 -4.03 -1.66
CA LEU A 128 6.67 -4.57 -0.33
C LEU A 128 5.47 -4.41 0.61
N ARG A 129 4.41 -3.72 0.17
CA ARG A 129 3.17 -3.51 0.89
C ARG A 129 2.26 -4.72 0.79
N ASP A 130 1.50 -4.96 1.84
CA ASP A 130 0.27 -5.73 1.70
C ASP A 130 -0.74 -4.96 0.84
N ILE A 131 -1.40 -5.66 -0.08
CA ILE A 131 -2.31 -5.06 -1.06
C ILE A 131 -3.59 -4.51 -0.43
N HIS A 132 -4.01 -5.05 0.71
CA HIS A 132 -5.22 -4.60 1.44
C HIS A 132 -4.86 -3.65 2.58
N TYR A 133 -3.66 -3.83 3.14
CA TYR A 133 -3.13 -3.08 4.28
C TYR A 133 -1.81 -2.37 3.92
N PRO A 134 -1.84 -1.23 3.24
CA PRO A 134 -0.67 -0.60 2.63
C PRO A 134 0.38 -0.11 3.65
N ASP A 135 -0.01 0.04 4.92
CA ASP A 135 0.90 0.37 6.01
C ASP A 135 1.55 -0.88 6.64
N ILE A 136 1.27 -2.08 6.12
CA ILE A 136 1.93 -3.32 6.52
C ILE A 136 2.99 -3.68 5.47
N LEU A 137 4.24 -3.80 5.92
CA LEU A 137 5.37 -4.18 5.07
C LEU A 137 5.92 -5.56 5.42
N ASN A 138 6.41 -6.27 4.41
CA ASN A 138 7.15 -7.52 4.60
C ASN A 138 8.63 -7.24 4.86
N VAL A 139 9.12 -7.56 6.06
CA VAL A 139 10.47 -7.23 6.52
C VAL A 139 11.27 -8.50 6.83
N HIS A 140 12.53 -8.50 6.41
CA HIS A 140 13.48 -9.58 6.68
C HIS A 140 14.20 -9.34 8.02
N PHE A 141 14.24 -10.36 8.86
CA PHE A 141 14.95 -10.39 10.14
C PHE A 141 16.07 -11.43 10.07
N LEU A 142 17.28 -11.07 10.50
CA LEU A 142 18.40 -11.99 10.60
C LEU A 142 18.49 -12.55 12.02
N SER A 143 18.28 -13.86 12.17
CA SER A 143 18.50 -14.57 13.44
C SER A 143 19.14 -15.93 13.17
N ASP A 144 20.11 -16.32 13.99
CA ASP A 144 20.86 -17.58 13.86
C ASP A 144 21.45 -17.82 12.45
N GLY A 145 21.90 -16.75 11.79
CA GLY A 145 22.45 -16.82 10.43
C GLY A 145 21.41 -17.13 9.34
N LYS A 146 20.12 -16.99 9.63
CA LYS A 146 19.02 -17.21 8.68
C LYS A 146 18.10 -15.99 8.62
N PHE A 147 17.50 -15.80 7.45
CA PHE A 147 16.48 -14.78 7.26
C PHE A 147 15.09 -15.33 7.50
N TYR A 148 14.30 -14.53 8.23
CA TYR A 148 12.89 -14.77 8.49
C TYR A 148 12.09 -13.56 8.02
N ARG A 149 10.87 -13.80 7.52
CA ARG A 149 9.98 -12.75 7.04
C ARG A 149 8.85 -12.55 8.03
N TYR A 150 8.67 -11.31 8.47
CA TYR A 150 7.57 -10.92 9.36
C TYR A 150 6.92 -9.64 8.86
N LEU A 151 5.65 -9.49 9.24
CA LEU A 151 4.86 -8.32 8.90
C LEU A 151 5.06 -7.24 9.97
N VAL A 152 5.33 -6.02 9.49
CA VAL A 152 5.55 -4.86 10.33
C VAL A 152 4.59 -3.75 9.91
N GLU A 153 3.83 -3.24 10.88
CA GLU A 153 3.00 -2.04 10.70
C GLU A 153 3.88 -0.80 10.82
N VAL A 154 3.96 0.00 9.77
CA VAL A 154 4.84 1.16 9.70
C VAL A 154 4.17 2.41 10.24
N SER A 155 4.95 3.24 10.92
CA SER A 155 4.48 4.49 11.51
C SER A 155 5.24 5.71 11.00
N GLU A 156 6.51 5.55 10.63
CA GLU A 156 7.36 6.66 10.22
C GLU A 156 8.39 6.24 9.15
N TYR A 157 8.65 7.13 8.19
CA TYR A 157 9.80 7.01 7.29
C TYR A 157 10.69 8.23 7.38
N ASN A 158 11.81 8.07 8.06
CA ASN A 158 12.83 9.10 8.20
C ASN A 158 14.04 8.72 7.36
N SER A 159 13.95 8.91 6.02
CA SER A 159 14.97 8.89 4.94
C SER A 159 16.12 7.86 4.95
N ARG A 160 16.65 7.51 6.12
CA ARG A 160 17.63 6.49 6.47
C ARG A 160 16.99 5.20 6.98
N PHE A 161 15.86 5.27 7.69
CA PHE A 161 15.16 4.11 8.23
C PHE A 161 13.64 4.30 8.22
N ILE A 162 12.92 3.18 8.21
CA ILE A 162 11.48 3.11 8.47
C ILE A 162 11.33 2.60 9.90
N GLU A 163 10.48 3.25 10.69
CA GLU A 163 10.07 2.74 12.00
C GLU A 163 8.71 2.04 11.84
N GLY A 164 8.57 0.90 12.50
CA GLY A 164 7.30 0.21 12.59
C GLY A 164 7.21 -0.69 13.82
N ARG A 165 6.13 -1.45 13.92
CA ARG A 165 5.87 -2.38 15.01
C ARG A 165 5.56 -3.77 14.50
N MET A 166 6.10 -4.76 15.19
CA MET A 166 5.80 -6.16 14.91
C MET A 166 4.32 -6.44 15.15
N LEU A 167 3.64 -6.93 14.12
CA LEU A 167 2.19 -7.19 14.19
C LEU A 167 1.82 -8.47 14.94
N LYS A 168 2.71 -9.46 14.91
CA LYS A 168 2.46 -10.77 15.49
C LYS A 168 3.72 -11.29 16.16
N GLU A 169 3.53 -12.01 17.27
CA GLU A 169 4.61 -12.75 17.92
C GLU A 169 5.30 -13.68 16.91
N PRO A 170 6.63 -13.59 16.76
CA PRO A 170 7.38 -14.53 15.94
C PRO A 170 7.19 -15.98 16.41
N ASP A 171 7.06 -16.91 15.45
CA ASP A 171 6.96 -18.35 15.76
C ASP A 171 8.28 -18.91 16.36
N ARG A 172 9.35 -18.11 16.37
CA ARG A 172 10.68 -18.43 16.88
C ARG A 172 11.24 -17.24 17.64
N ASP A 173 12.09 -17.51 18.63
CA ASP A 173 12.83 -16.44 19.29
C ASP A 173 13.86 -15.83 18.33
N ILE A 174 13.53 -14.64 17.83
CA ILE A 174 14.41 -13.80 16.99
C ILE A 174 14.89 -12.56 17.75
N GLY A 175 14.66 -12.49 19.06
CA GLY A 175 15.02 -11.34 19.89
C GLY A 175 14.14 -10.10 19.72
N VAL A 176 12.96 -10.24 19.12
CA VAL A 176 11.92 -9.21 18.96
C VAL A 176 10.55 -9.86 19.20
N HIS A 177 9.65 -9.14 19.87
CA HIS A 177 8.30 -9.61 20.22
C HIS A 177 7.18 -8.83 19.52
N GLU A 178 5.94 -9.34 19.63
CA GLU A 178 4.74 -8.62 19.20
C GLU A 178 4.67 -7.21 19.82
N HIS A 179 4.20 -6.24 19.05
CA HIS A 179 4.10 -4.81 19.39
C HIS A 179 5.44 -4.10 19.65
N GLU A 180 6.57 -4.81 19.58
CA GLU A 180 7.89 -4.19 19.75
C GLU A 180 8.23 -3.32 18.54
N VAL A 181 8.86 -2.17 18.82
CA VAL A 181 9.31 -1.23 17.80
C VAL A 181 10.52 -1.81 17.09
N VAL A 182 10.51 -1.73 15.76
CA VAL A 182 11.59 -2.18 14.90
C VAL A 182 12.04 -1.06 13.99
N GLU A 183 13.35 -0.87 13.91
CA GLU A 183 13.96 -0.05 12.89
C GLU A 183 14.21 -0.91 11.65
N ILE A 184 13.86 -0.40 10.48
CA ILE A 184 13.97 -1.11 9.20
C ILE A 184 14.86 -0.29 8.27
N ILE A 185 15.83 -0.96 7.68
CA ILE A 185 16.74 -0.39 6.69
C ILE A 185 16.33 -0.88 5.31
N PRO A 186 15.98 0.02 4.39
CA PRO A 186 15.81 -0.31 2.98
C PRO A 186 17.18 -0.57 2.33
N ILE A 187 17.34 -1.73 1.69
CA ILE A 187 18.55 -2.14 0.99
C ILE A 187 18.21 -2.44 -0.47
N LEU A 188 18.95 -1.85 -1.41
CA LEU A 188 18.78 -2.14 -2.83
C LEU A 188 19.65 -3.35 -3.21
N LEU A 189 19.01 -4.47 -3.55
CA LEU A 189 19.67 -5.70 -4.01
C LEU A 189 19.14 -6.04 -5.41
N ASN A 190 20.03 -6.14 -6.39
CA ASN A 190 19.67 -6.50 -7.78
C ASN A 190 18.60 -5.59 -8.40
N ASN A 191 18.66 -4.29 -8.10
CA ASN A 191 17.64 -3.29 -8.46
C ASN A 191 16.25 -3.52 -7.83
N HIS A 192 16.13 -4.43 -6.86
CA HIS A 192 14.92 -4.62 -6.06
C HIS A 192 15.15 -4.09 -4.65
N LEU A 193 14.18 -3.35 -4.14
CA LEU A 193 14.20 -2.91 -2.76
C LEU A 193 13.89 -4.10 -1.84
N GLN A 194 14.68 -4.26 -0.79
CA GLN A 194 14.45 -5.21 0.28
C GLN A 194 14.44 -4.46 1.60
N LEU A 195 13.59 -4.88 2.52
CA LEU A 195 13.49 -4.30 3.86
C LEU A 195 14.12 -5.27 4.85
N VAL A 196 15.10 -4.79 5.61
CA VAL A 196 15.81 -5.58 6.61
C VAL A 196 15.71 -4.89 7.96
N SER A 197 15.32 -5.62 9.01
CA SER A 197 15.30 -5.09 10.37
C SER A 197 16.72 -4.83 10.88
N ALA A 198 16.88 -3.70 11.57
CA ALA A 198 18.09 -3.30 12.27
C ALA A 198 18.08 -3.67 13.76
N SER A 199 17.02 -4.35 14.27
CA SER A 199 16.78 -4.55 15.71
C SER A 199 17.90 -5.27 16.48
N SER A 200 18.83 -4.45 16.98
CA SER A 200 19.26 -4.16 18.37
C SER A 200 19.59 -5.25 19.40
N ASN A 201 19.24 -6.54 19.25
CA ASN A 201 19.71 -7.59 20.18
C ASN A 201 20.77 -8.52 19.60
N VAL A 202 21.01 -8.46 18.29
CA VAL A 202 22.21 -9.03 17.70
C VAL A 202 23.27 -7.94 17.75
N GLN A 203 24.32 -8.13 18.56
CA GLN A 203 25.54 -7.35 18.37
C GLN A 203 25.96 -7.54 16.91
N VAL A 204 25.73 -6.54 16.07
CA VAL A 204 26.27 -6.52 14.72
C VAL A 204 27.76 -6.22 14.89
N ASN A 205 28.51 -7.22 15.33
CA ASN A 205 29.95 -7.20 15.31
C ASN A 205 30.40 -7.15 13.83
N ASP A 206 31.66 -6.79 13.58
CA ASP A 206 32.21 -6.71 12.22
C ASP A 206 31.99 -8.02 11.42
N GLU A 207 31.86 -9.15 12.11
CA GLU A 207 31.53 -10.46 11.54
C GLU A 207 30.08 -10.56 11.05
N ALA A 208 29.10 -9.96 11.71
CA ALA A 208 27.70 -9.93 11.26
C ALA A 208 27.51 -8.96 10.08
N PHE A 209 28.24 -7.85 10.07
CA PHE A 209 28.29 -6.95 8.91
C PHE A 209 28.98 -7.61 7.71
N GLU A 210 30.09 -8.33 7.94
CA GLU A 210 30.71 -9.16 6.90
C GLU A 210 29.81 -10.34 6.51
N LYS A 211 28.98 -10.93 7.38
CA LYS A 211 27.95 -11.93 6.99
C LYS A 211 26.82 -11.33 6.16
N LEU A 212 26.39 -10.10 6.46
CA LEU A 212 25.41 -9.38 5.64
C LEU A 212 25.99 -9.07 4.26
N LYS A 213 27.28 -8.76 4.19
CA LYS A 213 28.05 -8.53 2.97
C LYS A 213 28.38 -9.82 2.20
N GLU A 214 28.68 -10.91 2.90
CA GLU A 214 28.85 -12.26 2.36
C GLU A 214 27.53 -12.79 1.83
N PHE A 215 26.40 -12.58 2.52
CA PHE A 215 25.06 -12.92 2.02
C PHE A 215 24.71 -12.13 0.76
N VAL A 216 25.02 -10.83 0.74
CA VAL A 216 24.90 -10.02 -0.48
C VAL A 216 25.80 -10.57 -1.60
N ASN A 217 27.00 -11.06 -1.29
CA ASN A 217 27.91 -11.66 -2.27
C ASN A 217 27.51 -13.08 -2.70
N GLU A 218 26.98 -13.92 -1.82
CA GLU A 218 26.53 -15.30 -2.08
C GLU A 218 25.30 -15.29 -3.00
N ILE A 219 24.38 -14.34 -2.78
CA ILE A 219 23.27 -14.07 -3.72
C ILE A 219 23.77 -13.60 -5.10
N LEU A 220 24.90 -12.87 -5.15
CA LEU A 220 25.52 -12.45 -6.41
C LEU A 220 26.26 -13.62 -7.11
N GLU A 221 26.75 -14.60 -6.35
CA GLU A 221 27.42 -15.81 -6.87
C GLU A 221 26.44 -16.84 -7.42
N ASP A 222 25.26 -17.02 -6.79
CA ASP A 222 24.19 -17.90 -7.28
C ASP A 222 23.53 -17.37 -8.56
N TYR A 223 23.75 -16.10 -8.91
CA TYR A 223 23.19 -15.45 -10.10
C TYR A 223 24.24 -14.57 -10.83
N PRO A 224 25.23 -15.16 -11.53
CA PRO A 224 26.37 -14.45 -12.12
C PRO A 224 26.04 -13.50 -13.29
N GLU A 225 24.77 -13.44 -13.72
CA GLU A 225 24.25 -12.47 -14.70
C GLU A 225 24.29 -11.02 -14.16
N ILE A 226 24.39 -10.85 -12.83
CA ILE A 226 24.32 -9.55 -12.15
C ILE A 226 25.62 -8.73 -12.30
N GLU A 227 26.80 -9.36 -12.35
CA GLU A 227 28.06 -8.64 -12.56
C GLU A 227 28.23 -8.13 -14.00
N LYS A 228 27.65 -8.83 -14.98
CA LYS A 228 27.89 -8.53 -16.41
C LYS A 228 27.27 -7.21 -16.87
N ARG A 229 26.27 -6.67 -16.16
CA ARG A 229 25.67 -5.36 -16.47
C ARG A 229 26.42 -4.16 -15.90
N LYS A 230 27.47 -4.35 -15.09
CA LYS A 230 28.34 -3.26 -14.62
C LYS A 230 29.51 -2.93 -15.58
N LYS A 231 29.67 -3.66 -16.69
CA LYS A 231 30.77 -3.47 -17.67
C LYS A 231 30.33 -3.25 -19.13
N SER A 232 29.07 -2.92 -19.38
CA SER A 232 28.57 -2.54 -20.71
C SER A 232 28.11 -1.09 -20.76
#